data_AF-A0A369GY75-F1
#
_entry.id   AF-A0A369GY75-F1
#
_cell.length_a   1.000
_cell.length_b   1.000
_cell.length_c   1.000
_cell.angle_alpha   90.00
_cell.angle_beta   90.00
_cell.angle_gamma   90.00
#
_symmetry.space_group_name_H-M   'P 1'
#
loop_
_entity.id
_entity.type
_entity.pdbx_description
1 polymer ?
#
loop_
_entity_poly.entity_id
_entity_poly.type
_entity_poly.pdbx_seq_one_letter_code
_entity_poly.pdbx_strand_id
1 'polypeptide(L)'
;MAPELDDVFGKAPAAHPSDMRRLQTEHKTAGYREALAVAKQSTIQAGFDEGFSLGASLGMRAGRILGLLEAIHEAVRADSEAEQLLEAARRELSTSVIFSSSYFAPDGEHRFHVEHDLNVADAHPLIEKWKRLVDQQLARWAIDEAVVGHETGRLSVEAFVSSSAPSGATPPLDW
;
A
#
# COMPACT_ATOMS: atom_id res chain seq x y z
N MET A 1 -56.09 21.54 42.88
CA MET A 1 -55.88 20.91 41.57
C MET A 1 -54.42 21.11 41.19
N ALA A 2 -53.55 20.16 41.53
CA ALA A 2 -52.16 20.12 41.09
C ALA A 2 -51.89 18.66 40.63
N PRO A 3 -51.41 18.45 39.39
CA PRO A 3 -51.27 17.12 38.80
C PRO A 3 -50.06 16.37 39.38
N GLU A 4 -50.23 15.06 39.52
CA GLU A 4 -49.20 14.09 39.91
C GLU A 4 -47.99 14.15 38.96
N LEU A 5 -46.81 14.33 39.52
CA LEU A 5 -45.51 14.33 38.83
C LEU A 5 -44.74 13.04 39.12
N ASP A 6 -45.39 11.88 39.09
CA ASP A 6 -44.76 10.60 39.46
C ASP A 6 -44.61 9.59 38.31
N ASP A 7 -44.90 9.97 37.06
CA ASP A 7 -45.00 9.01 35.94
C ASP A 7 -44.18 9.38 34.69
N VAL A 8 -43.01 10.02 34.87
CA VAL A 8 -42.09 10.34 33.75
C VAL A 8 -40.90 9.37 33.68
N PHE A 9 -40.55 8.72 34.78
CA PHE A 9 -39.50 7.68 34.79
C PHE A 9 -40.16 6.33 35.03
N GLY A 10 -40.57 5.69 33.93
CA GLY A 10 -41.09 4.33 33.93
C GLY A 10 -40.20 3.45 34.80
N LYS A 11 -40.80 2.88 35.85
CA LYS A 11 -40.20 2.03 36.89
C LYS A 11 -39.13 1.12 36.27
N ALA A 12 -37.86 1.42 36.53
CA ALA A 12 -36.75 0.57 36.10
C ALA A 12 -37.02 -0.85 36.61
N PRO A 13 -37.01 -1.89 35.75
CA PRO A 13 -37.28 -3.24 36.19
C PRO A 13 -36.26 -3.61 37.27
N ALA A 14 -36.75 -4.06 38.43
CA ALA A 14 -35.89 -4.51 39.52
C ALA A 14 -34.96 -5.60 38.98
N ALA A 15 -33.66 -5.31 38.90
CA ALA A 15 -32.66 -6.23 38.38
C ALA A 15 -32.65 -7.49 39.25
N HIS A 16 -33.28 -8.55 38.76
CA HIS A 16 -33.32 -9.81 39.48
C HIS A 16 -31.91 -10.42 39.43
N PRO A 17 -31.42 -11.10 40.49
CA PRO A 17 -30.08 -11.72 40.49
C PRO A 17 -29.81 -12.68 39.31
N SER A 18 -30.86 -13.18 38.66
CA SER A 18 -30.79 -13.96 37.42
C SER A 18 -30.40 -13.13 36.19
N ASP A 19 -30.81 -11.85 36.13
CA ASP A 19 -30.54 -10.96 35.01
C ASP A 19 -29.07 -10.55 34.96
N MET A 20 -28.43 -10.42 36.12
CA MET A 20 -26.98 -10.14 36.19
C MET A 20 -26.16 -11.27 35.53
N ARG A 21 -26.52 -12.54 35.77
CA ARG A 21 -25.84 -13.69 35.15
C ARG A 21 -26.09 -13.77 33.65
N ARG A 22 -27.32 -13.45 33.22
CA ARG A 22 -27.67 -13.40 31.79
C ARG A 22 -26.89 -12.29 31.10
N LEU A 23 -26.88 -11.09 31.66
CA LEU A 23 -26.16 -9.93 31.14
C LEU A 23 -24.64 -10.17 31.08
N GLN A 24 -24.06 -10.81 32.11
CA GLN A 24 -22.65 -11.21 32.09
C GLN A 24 -22.34 -12.21 30.97
N THR A 25 -23.25 -13.15 30.72
CA THR A 25 -23.07 -14.15 29.65
C THR A 25 -23.18 -13.49 28.27
N GLU A 26 -24.14 -12.58 28.09
CA GLU A 26 -24.31 -11.79 26.88
C GLU A 26 -23.07 -10.91 26.63
N HIS A 27 -22.59 -10.19 27.65
CA HIS A 27 -21.42 -9.32 27.53
C HIS A 27 -20.13 -10.10 27.27
N LYS A 28 -19.92 -11.25 27.95
CA LYS A 28 -18.76 -12.11 27.69
C LYS A 28 -18.78 -12.67 26.27
N THR A 29 -19.96 -13.05 25.77
CA THR A 29 -20.12 -13.57 24.41
C THR A 29 -19.91 -12.46 23.37
N ALA A 30 -20.46 -11.27 23.61
CA ALA A 30 -20.27 -10.09 22.78
C ALA A 30 -18.79 -9.68 22.74
N GLY A 31 -18.15 -9.54 23.90
CA GLY A 31 -16.73 -9.18 24.01
C GLY A 31 -15.79 -10.22 23.39
N TYR A 32 -16.10 -11.51 23.48
CA TYR A 32 -15.32 -12.54 22.77
C TYR A 32 -15.42 -12.42 21.25
N ARG A 33 -16.63 -12.15 20.73
CA ARG A 33 -16.84 -11.92 19.29
C ARG A 33 -16.14 -10.65 18.81
N GLU A 34 -16.24 -9.58 19.58
CA GLU A 34 -15.58 -8.31 19.30
C GLU A 34 -14.06 -8.46 19.33
N ALA A 35 -13.49 -9.13 20.35
CA ALA A 35 -12.06 -9.40 20.43
C ALA A 35 -11.55 -10.22 19.23
N LEU A 36 -12.31 -11.22 18.77
CA LEU A 36 -11.97 -11.97 17.55
C LEU A 36 -12.04 -11.12 16.28
N ALA A 37 -13.01 -10.20 16.19
CA ALA A 37 -13.13 -9.30 15.06
C ALA A 37 -11.96 -8.32 15.02
N VAL A 38 -11.62 -7.72 16.16
CA VAL A 38 -10.48 -6.80 16.31
C VAL A 38 -9.17 -7.51 15.99
N ALA A 39 -8.93 -8.71 16.54
CA ALA A 39 -7.71 -9.47 16.27
C ALA A 39 -7.55 -9.86 14.79
N LYS A 40 -8.65 -10.15 14.09
CA LYS A 40 -8.60 -10.41 12.63
C LYS A 40 -8.29 -9.13 11.85
N GLN A 41 -8.90 -8.02 12.24
CA GLN A 41 -8.70 -6.74 11.58
C GLN A 41 -7.26 -6.24 11.75
N SER A 42 -6.67 -6.40 12.94
CA SER A 42 -5.31 -5.93 13.22
C SER A 42 -4.25 -6.58 12.33
N THR A 43 -4.37 -7.88 12.06
CA THR A 43 -3.39 -8.59 11.22
C THR A 43 -3.57 -8.28 9.74
N ILE A 44 -4.82 -8.12 9.27
CA ILE A 44 -5.10 -7.84 7.85
C ILE A 44 -4.57 -6.45 7.44
N GLN A 45 -4.74 -5.44 8.29
CA GLN A 45 -4.29 -4.08 7.96
C GLN A 45 -2.77 -3.97 7.97
N ALA A 46 -2.10 -4.57 8.96
CA ALA A 46 -0.63 -4.59 9.00
C ALA A 46 -0.04 -5.22 7.73
N GLY A 47 -0.57 -6.37 7.30
CA GLY A 47 -0.12 -7.00 6.06
C GLY A 47 -0.45 -6.20 4.80
N PHE A 48 -1.58 -5.47 4.77
CA PHE A 48 -1.90 -4.57 3.67
C PHE A 48 -0.95 -3.39 3.61
N ASP A 49 -0.65 -2.73 4.73
CA ASP A 49 0.21 -1.55 4.79
C ASP A 49 1.65 -1.88 4.35
N GLU A 50 2.16 -3.03 4.82
CA GLU A 50 3.46 -3.58 4.40
C GLU A 50 3.48 -3.86 2.89
N GLY A 51 2.49 -4.59 2.37
CA GLY A 51 2.40 -4.92 0.96
C GLY A 51 2.16 -3.71 0.05
N PHE A 52 1.37 -2.74 0.51
CA PHE A 52 1.03 -1.54 -0.24
C PHE A 52 2.24 -0.64 -0.45
N SER A 53 3.02 -0.39 0.61
CA SER A 53 4.23 0.43 0.52
C SER A 53 5.25 -0.16 -0.46
N LEU A 54 5.50 -1.47 -0.38
CA LEU A 54 6.35 -2.20 -1.30
C LEU A 54 5.80 -2.14 -2.73
N GLY A 55 4.52 -2.46 -2.90
CA GLY A 55 3.86 -2.50 -4.20
C GLY A 55 3.84 -1.14 -4.90
N ALA A 56 3.56 -0.06 -4.16
CA ALA A 56 3.60 1.31 -4.67
C ALA A 56 5.02 1.68 -5.11
N SER A 57 6.02 1.36 -4.30
CA SER A 57 7.42 1.67 -4.61
C SER A 57 7.91 0.93 -5.87
N LEU A 58 7.48 -0.32 -6.07
CA LEU A 58 7.84 -1.14 -7.22
C LEU A 58 7.09 -0.72 -8.47
N GLY A 59 5.79 -0.45 -8.34
CA GLY A 59 4.95 0.08 -9.41
C GLY A 59 5.43 1.44 -9.92
N MET A 60 5.88 2.34 -9.04
CA MET A 60 6.47 3.62 -9.46
C MET A 60 7.75 3.44 -10.26
N ARG A 61 8.64 2.52 -9.87
CA ARG A 61 9.88 2.24 -10.62
C ARG A 61 9.59 1.64 -11.99
N ALA A 62 8.73 0.63 -12.04
CA ALA A 62 8.29 0.03 -13.29
C ALA A 62 7.62 1.06 -14.22
N GLY A 63 6.72 1.89 -13.66
CA GLY A 63 6.03 2.95 -14.41
C GLY A 63 6.98 4.01 -14.96
N ARG A 64 7.98 4.45 -14.17
CA ARG A 64 9.01 5.39 -14.64
C ARG A 64 9.81 4.81 -15.80
N ILE A 65 10.26 3.57 -15.67
CA ILE A 65 11.01 2.88 -16.72
C ILE A 65 10.19 2.79 -18.02
N LEU A 66 8.92 2.34 -17.92
CA LEU A 66 8.04 2.25 -19.08
C LEU A 66 7.79 3.63 -19.70
N GLY A 67 7.52 4.66 -18.89
CA GLY A 67 7.30 6.01 -19.39
C GLY A 67 8.52 6.60 -20.10
N LEU A 68 9.73 6.33 -19.61
CA LEU A 68 10.97 6.75 -20.29
C LEU A 68 11.16 6.02 -21.62
N LEU A 69 10.93 4.70 -21.68
CA LEU A 69 11.01 3.94 -22.92
C LEU A 69 9.96 4.37 -23.94
N GLU A 70 8.74 4.68 -23.49
CA GLU A 70 7.68 5.24 -24.34
C GLU A 70 8.08 6.60 -24.91
N ALA A 71 8.64 7.48 -24.08
CA ALA A 71 9.13 8.78 -24.54
C ALA A 71 10.26 8.64 -25.57
N ILE A 72 11.20 7.71 -25.37
CA ILE A 72 12.29 7.44 -26.32
C ILE A 72 11.72 6.89 -27.63
N HIS A 73 10.82 5.91 -27.57
CA HIS A 73 10.19 5.33 -28.76
C HIS A 73 9.43 6.38 -29.58
N GLU A 74 8.72 7.28 -28.90
CA GLU A 74 7.98 8.37 -29.54
C GLU A 74 8.93 9.45 -30.12
N ALA A 75 10.08 9.70 -29.49
CA ALA A 75 11.06 10.69 -29.95
C ALA A 75 11.87 10.19 -31.16
N VAL A 76 12.25 8.92 -31.20
CA VAL A 76 13.11 8.32 -32.24
C VAL A 76 12.27 7.62 -33.31
N ARG A 77 11.14 8.21 -33.72
CA ARG A 77 10.16 7.59 -34.64
C ARG A 77 10.85 6.81 -35.78
N ALA A 78 10.42 5.57 -35.98
CA ALA A 78 10.96 4.57 -36.93
C ALA A 78 12.17 3.73 -36.47
N ASP A 79 12.59 3.81 -35.21
CA ASP A 79 13.53 2.84 -34.63
C ASP A 79 12.80 1.58 -34.13
N SER A 80 12.99 0.46 -34.84
CA SER A 80 12.43 -0.84 -34.47
C SER A 80 13.10 -1.44 -33.24
N GLU A 81 14.32 -1.02 -32.89
CA GLU A 81 15.01 -1.44 -31.67
C GLU A 81 14.30 -0.87 -30.44
N ALA A 82 13.94 0.42 -30.47
CA ALA A 82 13.21 1.09 -29.41
C ALA A 82 11.80 0.49 -29.19
N GLU A 83 11.11 0.14 -30.28
CA GLU A 83 9.80 -0.52 -30.22
C GLU A 83 9.91 -1.91 -29.57
N GLN A 84 10.90 -2.71 -29.97
CA GLN A 84 11.14 -4.04 -29.39
C GLN A 84 11.51 -3.97 -27.91
N LEU A 85 12.33 -2.99 -27.52
CA LEU A 85 12.70 -2.77 -26.12
C LEU A 85 11.49 -2.40 -25.28
N LEU A 86 10.61 -1.52 -25.78
CA LEU A 86 9.39 -1.13 -25.08
C LEU A 86 8.45 -2.33 -24.90
N GLU A 87 8.22 -3.12 -25.94
CA GLU A 87 7.35 -4.29 -25.86
C GLU A 87 7.90 -5.39 -24.95
N ALA A 88 9.22 -5.59 -24.95
CA ALA A 88 9.88 -6.49 -24.01
C ALA A 88 9.75 -5.98 -22.56
N ALA A 89 9.95 -4.68 -22.33
CA ALA A 89 9.78 -4.06 -21.01
C ALA A 89 8.34 -4.19 -20.51
N ARG A 90 7.32 -3.96 -21.35
CA ARG A 90 5.90 -4.12 -20.97
C ARG A 90 5.56 -5.54 -20.52
N ARG A 91 6.14 -6.55 -21.17
CA ARG A 91 5.92 -7.96 -20.80
C ARG A 91 6.62 -8.30 -19.48
N GLU A 92 7.89 -7.96 -19.36
CA GLU A 92 8.70 -8.30 -18.19
C GLU A 92 8.35 -7.48 -16.95
N LEU A 93 7.98 -6.21 -17.10
CA LEU A 93 7.58 -5.31 -16.01
C LEU A 93 6.07 -5.32 -15.75
N SER A 94 5.35 -6.31 -16.28
CA SER A 94 3.96 -6.51 -15.93
C SER A 94 3.82 -6.92 -14.46
N THR A 95 2.71 -6.52 -13.83
CA THR A 95 2.46 -6.83 -12.40
C THR A 95 2.49 -8.33 -12.12
N SER A 96 2.01 -9.16 -13.04
CA SER A 96 2.04 -10.62 -12.89
C SER A 96 3.45 -11.20 -12.89
N VAL A 97 4.41 -10.58 -13.57
CA VAL A 97 5.80 -11.04 -13.66
C VAL A 97 6.65 -10.49 -12.51
N ILE A 98 6.51 -9.20 -12.21
CA ILE A 98 7.24 -8.56 -11.12
C ILE A 98 6.86 -9.18 -9.77
N PHE A 99 5.57 -9.42 -9.51
CA PHE A 99 5.10 -10.08 -8.29
C PHE A 99 5.01 -11.60 -8.41
N SER A 100 5.74 -12.19 -9.37
CA SER A 100 5.71 -13.64 -9.56
C SER A 100 6.33 -14.39 -8.38
N SER A 101 5.94 -15.65 -8.23
CA SER A 101 6.48 -16.55 -7.21
C SER A 101 7.97 -16.84 -7.35
N SER A 102 8.60 -16.38 -8.43
CA SER A 102 10.06 -16.43 -8.61
C SER A 102 10.77 -15.44 -7.69
N TYR A 103 10.17 -14.27 -7.43
CA TYR A 103 10.76 -13.19 -6.65
C TYR A 103 10.17 -13.07 -5.25
N PHE A 104 8.89 -13.44 -5.09
CA PHE A 104 8.18 -13.36 -3.82
C PHE A 104 7.69 -14.74 -3.37
N ALA A 105 7.76 -15.01 -2.07
CA ALA A 105 7.15 -16.18 -1.45
C ALA A 105 5.66 -15.92 -1.11
N PRO A 106 4.85 -16.96 -0.88
CA PRO A 106 3.42 -16.82 -0.58
C PRO A 106 3.11 -16.04 0.70
N ASP A 107 4.08 -15.90 1.59
CA ASP A 107 4.05 -15.11 2.82
C ASP A 107 4.37 -13.62 2.59
N GLY A 108 4.78 -13.23 1.37
CA GLY A 108 5.17 -11.86 1.03
C GLY A 108 6.67 -11.58 1.14
N GLU A 109 7.46 -12.55 1.58
CA GLU A 109 8.91 -12.39 1.71
C GLU A 109 9.60 -12.38 0.34
N HIS A 110 10.60 -11.51 0.18
CA HIS A 110 11.38 -11.40 -1.04
C HIS A 110 12.49 -12.45 -1.06
N ARG A 111 12.76 -13.03 -2.24
CA ARG A 111 13.72 -14.15 -2.40
C ARG A 111 15.09 -13.72 -2.90
N PHE A 112 15.29 -12.42 -3.11
CA PHE A 112 16.53 -11.84 -3.62
C PHE A 112 17.26 -11.08 -2.50
N HIS A 113 18.55 -10.83 -2.69
CA HIS A 113 19.35 -10.12 -1.69
C HIS A 113 19.07 -8.62 -1.74
N VAL A 114 18.78 -8.02 -0.59
CA VAL A 114 18.63 -6.57 -0.42
C VAL A 114 19.63 -6.13 0.62
N GLU A 115 20.47 -5.14 0.28
CA GLU A 115 21.37 -4.52 1.25
C GLU A 115 20.54 -3.71 2.27
N HIS A 116 21.01 -3.63 3.52
CA HIS A 116 20.23 -3.11 4.66
C HIS A 116 19.72 -1.66 4.50
N ASP A 117 20.31 -0.87 3.60
CA ASP A 117 19.93 0.54 3.36
C ASP A 117 19.18 0.75 2.03
N LEU A 118 19.00 -0.30 1.22
CA LEU A 118 18.36 -0.19 -0.08
C LEU A 118 16.87 -0.54 0.01
N ASN A 119 16.06 0.18 -0.77
CA ASN A 119 14.66 -0.15 -0.92
C ASN A 119 14.53 -1.49 -1.66
N VAL A 120 13.70 -2.41 -1.16
CA VAL A 120 13.46 -3.74 -1.74
C VAL A 120 13.13 -3.66 -3.25
N ALA A 121 12.43 -2.61 -3.66
CA ALA A 121 12.09 -2.44 -5.07
C ALA A 121 13.26 -1.96 -5.95
N ASP A 122 14.30 -1.32 -5.40
CA ASP A 122 15.55 -1.02 -6.13
C ASP A 122 16.43 -2.26 -6.31
N ALA A 123 16.40 -3.17 -5.34
CA ALA A 123 17.12 -4.44 -5.39
C ALA A 123 16.40 -5.50 -6.25
N HIS A 124 15.21 -5.20 -6.78
CA HIS A 124 14.46 -6.14 -7.60
C HIS A 124 15.21 -6.42 -8.92
N PRO A 125 15.57 -7.68 -9.25
CA PRO A 125 16.45 -8.00 -10.38
C PRO A 125 15.97 -7.48 -11.74
N LEU A 126 14.66 -7.55 -12.01
CA LEU A 126 14.09 -6.99 -13.24
C LEU A 126 14.16 -5.46 -13.29
N ILE A 127 13.89 -4.78 -12.17
CA ILE A 127 13.95 -3.32 -12.13
C ILE A 127 15.37 -2.85 -12.37
N GLU A 128 16.35 -3.49 -11.73
CA GLU A 128 17.76 -3.16 -11.93
C GLU A 128 18.23 -3.42 -13.36
N LYS A 129 17.84 -4.56 -13.95
CA LYS A 129 18.11 -4.87 -15.36
C LYS A 129 17.57 -3.77 -16.27
N TRP A 130 16.29 -3.43 -16.13
CA TRP A 130 15.63 -2.49 -17.02
C TRP A 130 16.06 -1.04 -16.78
N LYS A 131 16.37 -0.66 -15.54
CA LYS A 131 17.00 0.62 -15.21
C LYS A 131 18.30 0.80 -15.99
N ARG A 132 19.20 -0.20 -15.95
CA ARG A 132 20.46 -0.17 -16.72
C ARG A 132 20.24 -0.05 -18.23
N LEU A 133 19.21 -0.70 -18.77
CA LEU A 133 18.90 -0.59 -20.20
C LEU A 133 18.36 0.80 -20.56
N VAL A 134 17.51 1.39 -19.72
CA VAL A 134 17.03 2.75 -19.91
C VAL A 134 18.18 3.74 -19.84
N ASP A 135 19.07 3.63 -18.85
CA ASP A 135 20.23 4.51 -18.70
C ASP A 135 21.13 4.48 -19.96
N GLN A 136 21.31 3.30 -20.56
CA GLN A 136 22.04 3.15 -21.82
C GLN A 136 21.34 3.85 -22.99
N GLN A 137 20.01 3.75 -23.08
CA GLN A 137 19.26 4.43 -24.12
C GLN A 137 19.28 5.95 -23.93
N LEU A 138 19.10 6.45 -22.71
CA LEU A 138 19.19 7.88 -22.40
C LEU A 138 20.56 8.45 -22.78
N ALA A 139 21.65 7.72 -22.45
CA ALA A 139 23.00 8.11 -22.81
C ALA A 139 23.23 8.11 -24.34
N ARG A 140 22.68 7.12 -25.06
CA ARG A 140 22.77 7.03 -26.53
C ARG A 140 22.15 8.23 -27.22
N TRP A 141 21.02 8.71 -26.70
CA TRP A 141 20.25 9.81 -27.29
C TRP A 141 20.56 11.18 -26.65
N ALA A 142 21.49 11.24 -25.70
CA ALA A 142 21.83 12.42 -24.92
C ALA A 142 20.60 13.14 -24.32
N ILE A 143 19.59 12.35 -23.90
CA ILE A 143 18.37 12.87 -23.30
C ILE A 143 18.69 13.26 -21.87
N ASP A 144 18.54 14.55 -21.55
CA ASP A 144 18.77 15.05 -20.20
C ASP A 144 17.57 14.70 -19.31
N GLU A 145 17.75 13.70 -18.45
CA GLU A 145 16.71 13.22 -17.52
C GLU A 145 16.23 14.34 -16.58
N ALA A 146 17.08 15.34 -16.30
CA ALA A 146 16.73 16.49 -15.47
C ALA A 146 15.60 17.33 -16.08
N VAL A 147 15.49 17.37 -17.41
CA VAL A 147 14.42 18.10 -18.12
C VAL A 147 13.08 17.39 -17.94
N VAL A 148 13.08 16.06 -17.93
CA VAL A 148 11.87 15.24 -17.69
C VAL A 148 11.43 15.31 -16.21
N GLY A 149 12.40 15.46 -15.29
CA GLY A 149 12.16 15.63 -13.86
C GLY A 149 11.49 16.95 -13.46
N HIS A 150 11.66 18.02 -14.26
CA HIS A 150 11.23 19.37 -13.85
C HIS A 150 9.71 19.57 -13.93
N GLU A 151 8.99 18.84 -14.79
CA GLU A 151 7.51 18.84 -14.79
C GLU A 151 6.91 17.86 -13.77
N THR A 152 7.68 16.88 -13.30
CA THR A 152 7.26 15.88 -12.31
C THR A 152 7.53 16.30 -10.86
N GLY A 153 7.76 17.59 -10.59
CA GLY A 153 7.86 18.18 -9.25
C GLY A 153 6.62 17.98 -8.36
N ARG A 154 5.54 17.35 -8.85
CA ARG A 154 4.38 16.93 -8.07
C ARG A 154 4.41 15.47 -7.57
N LEU A 155 5.38 14.65 -7.98
CA LEU A 155 5.45 13.22 -7.60
C LEU A 155 6.79 12.85 -6.94
N SER A 156 7.25 13.68 -5.99
CA SER A 156 8.41 13.31 -5.17
C SER A 156 8.08 12.07 -4.33
N VAL A 157 8.91 11.04 -4.45
CA VAL A 157 8.76 9.70 -3.84
C VAL A 157 8.53 9.77 -2.32
N GLU A 158 9.18 10.71 -1.63
CA GLU A 158 9.06 10.88 -0.18
C GLU A 158 7.72 11.50 0.25
N ALA A 159 7.10 12.31 -0.61
CA ALA A 159 5.84 12.99 -0.29
C ALA A 159 4.64 12.02 -0.34
N PHE A 160 4.66 11.02 -1.23
CA PHE A 160 3.57 10.03 -1.34
C PHE A 160 3.60 9.00 -0.21
N VAL A 161 4.80 8.56 0.21
CA VAL A 161 4.97 7.58 1.30
C VAL A 161 4.73 8.23 2.67
N SER A 162 5.08 9.50 2.86
CA SER A 162 4.82 10.22 4.12
C SER A 162 3.36 10.64 4.31
N SER A 163 2.61 10.80 3.22
CA SER A 163 1.21 11.25 3.23
C SER A 163 0.21 10.14 3.60
N SER A 164 0.60 8.86 3.53
CA SER A 164 -0.31 7.75 3.87
C SER A 164 -0.38 7.42 5.36
N ALA A 165 0.39 8.10 6.22
CA ALA A 165 0.11 8.08 7.65
C ALA A 165 -1.17 8.88 7.90
N PRO A 166 -2.28 8.28 8.39
CA PRO A 166 -3.43 9.07 8.78
C PRO A 166 -3.02 10.01 9.91
N SER A 167 -2.90 11.30 9.59
CA SER A 167 -2.91 12.38 10.58
C SER A 167 -4.28 12.39 11.25
N GLY A 168 -4.43 11.52 12.25
CA GLY A 168 -5.74 11.20 12.79
C GLY A 168 -5.72 10.20 13.94
N ALA A 169 -4.61 10.06 14.66
CA ALA A 169 -4.69 9.52 16.02
C ALA A 169 -5.11 10.66 16.94
N THR A 170 -6.41 10.95 16.99
CA THR A 170 -6.96 11.70 18.14
C THR A 170 -6.53 10.96 19.40
N PRO A 171 -5.92 11.65 20.39
CA PRO A 171 -5.50 11.00 21.62
C PRO A 171 -6.69 10.30 22.27
N PRO A 172 -6.48 9.15 22.94
CA PRO A 172 -7.57 8.44 23.59
C PRO A 172 -8.24 9.41 24.56
N LEU A 173 -9.57 9.54 24.43
CA LEU A 173 -10.38 10.34 25.31
C LEU A 173 -10.30 9.71 26.70
N ASP A 174 -9.55 10.33 27.61
CA ASP A 174 -9.57 9.97 29.02
C ASP A 174 -10.98 10.23 29.56
N TRP A 175 -11.67 9.15 29.92
CA TRP A 175 -12.81 9.16 30.83
C TRP A 175 -12.51 8.23 31.99
#